data_AF-D8SS38-F1
#
_entry.id   AF-D8SS38-F1
#
_cell.length_a   1.000
_cell.length_b   1.000
_cell.length_c   1.000
_cell.angle_alpha   90.00
_cell.angle_beta   90.00
_cell.angle_gamma   90.00
#
_symmetry.space_group_name_H-M   'P 1'
#
loop_
_entity.id
_entity.type
_entity.pdbx_description
1 polymer ?
#
loop_
_entity_poly.entity_id
_entity_poly.type
_entity_poly.pdbx_seq_one_letter_code
_entity_poly.pdbx_strand_id
1 'polypeptide(L)'
;MAVAAQCLRCPIVARPSIAQQRITKVNNLGGGARGFGIGGAPTSISRRYHGLGRVLVFARVSNKSEVLPSASADDQSPPPLVGEDSAVFELQSQKLSSWLYFTAILAAVTVVLYFAWLDPTTGYGTAYVDWLSTLTNNSPELVITAMLAIFALVHSGLASFRDRGEQLIGERAYRVVFAGLSLPLAVSAVVYFINHRYEGAQLWHVQDVPGVHQLVWLLSFTSFFFLYPSTFNLLEVAAVDKPKLHMWETGIMRITRHPQMVGQFMWCFAHTLWIGSSFTLTTSIGLLAHHLFGVWNGDRRLSLRYGDAFETVKQRTSVVPFVAIAQGRQKLPRDFYKEFLRLPYLIITALTLGAYFSHPLLRLGSSSLHW
;
A
#
# COMPACT_ATOMS: atom_id res chain seq x y z
N MET A 1 23.21 -7.60 -28.44
CA MET A 1 24.04 -7.71 -27.21
C MET A 1 25.20 -6.68 -27.20
N ALA A 2 25.03 -5.48 -27.79
CA ALA A 2 26.05 -4.42 -27.83
C ALA A 2 25.42 -3.01 -27.89
N VAL A 3 24.35 -2.77 -27.12
CA VAL A 3 23.71 -1.43 -26.99
C VAL A 3 23.59 -0.98 -25.51
N ALA A 4 24.02 -1.82 -24.56
CA ALA A 4 23.89 -1.54 -23.12
C ALA A 4 25.10 -0.83 -22.48
N ALA A 5 26.18 -0.54 -23.23
CA ALA A 5 27.47 -0.14 -22.65
C ALA A 5 27.78 1.38 -22.71
N GLN A 6 26.87 2.24 -23.17
CA GLN A 6 27.22 3.64 -23.48
C GLN A 6 26.55 4.73 -22.63
N CYS A 7 25.81 4.38 -21.58
CA CYS A 7 25.22 5.37 -20.65
C CYS A 7 25.98 5.54 -19.31
N LEU A 8 27.18 4.97 -19.17
CA LEU A 8 28.01 5.09 -17.96
C LEU A 8 29.19 6.03 -18.23
N ARG A 9 28.93 7.34 -18.29
CA ARG A 9 29.92 8.43 -18.09
C ARG A 9 29.19 9.77 -18.10
N CYS A 10 28.85 10.28 -16.92
CA CYS A 10 28.61 11.71 -16.73
C CYS A 10 29.31 12.11 -15.42
N PRO A 11 30.24 13.09 -15.44
CA PRO A 11 31.04 13.44 -14.28
C PRO A 11 30.23 14.26 -13.25
N ILE A 12 30.49 13.96 -11.98
CA ILE A 12 29.97 14.66 -10.80
C ILE A 12 30.44 16.12 -10.85
N VAL A 13 29.52 17.06 -10.98
CA VAL A 13 29.79 18.50 -10.79
C VAL A 13 29.39 18.85 -9.36
N ALA A 14 30.38 19.09 -8.50
CA ALA A 14 30.19 19.59 -7.14
C ALA A 14 29.69 21.06 -7.18
N ARG A 15 28.69 21.40 -6.36
CA ARG A 15 28.31 22.80 -6.06
C ARG A 15 28.75 23.19 -4.63
N PRO A 16 29.21 24.43 -4.41
CA PRO A 16 29.63 24.91 -3.09
C PRO A 16 28.45 25.32 -2.19
N SER A 17 28.66 25.23 -0.87
CA SER A 17 27.69 25.61 0.16
C SER A 17 27.55 27.13 0.29
N ILE A 18 26.33 27.60 0.59
CA ILE A 18 26.09 28.98 1.02
C ILE A 18 25.38 28.93 2.37
N ALA A 19 26.20 29.07 3.42
CA ALA A 19 25.79 29.70 4.65
C ALA A 19 25.91 31.22 4.45
N GLN A 20 24.82 31.96 4.66
CA GLN A 20 24.73 33.34 5.19
C GLN A 20 23.54 34.10 4.58
N GLN A 21 22.51 34.32 5.39
CA GLN A 21 21.72 35.56 5.56
C GLN A 21 20.45 35.19 6.34
N ARG A 22 19.94 35.91 7.34
CA ARG A 22 20.43 36.91 8.28
C ARG A 22 19.36 36.96 9.40
N ILE A 23 19.79 37.24 10.62
CA ILE A 23 19.03 37.29 11.88
C ILE A 23 18.18 38.59 12.00
N THR A 24 17.14 38.51 12.85
CA THR A 24 16.40 39.54 13.67
C THR A 24 14.90 39.63 13.33
N LYS A 25 13.94 39.58 14.26
CA LYS A 25 13.82 40.35 15.53
C LYS A 25 12.85 39.69 16.54
N VAL A 26 12.97 40.14 17.80
CA VAL A 26 12.49 39.58 19.08
C VAL A 26 11.31 40.40 19.66
N ASN A 27 10.40 39.73 20.42
CA ASN A 27 9.43 40.13 21.50
C ASN A 27 8.58 41.44 21.31
N ASN A 28 7.37 41.65 21.85
CA ASN A 28 6.73 41.26 23.11
C ASN A 28 5.29 41.83 23.19
N LEU A 29 4.59 41.58 24.31
CA LEU A 29 3.30 42.15 24.82
C LEU A 29 2.05 41.35 24.40
N GLY A 30 1.15 40.90 25.29
CA GLY A 30 1.00 41.10 26.73
C GLY A 30 -0.49 41.09 27.09
N GLY A 31 -0.87 40.35 28.14
CA GLY A 31 -2.00 40.66 29.03
C GLY A 31 -3.39 40.09 28.69
N GLY A 32 -4.03 39.47 29.69
CA GLY A 32 -5.49 39.29 29.71
C GLY A 32 -6.04 38.09 30.44
N ALA A 33 -5.77 37.96 31.76
CA ALA A 33 -6.48 37.01 32.62
C ALA A 33 -7.86 37.56 33.05
N ARG A 34 -8.87 36.71 33.14
CA ARG A 34 -10.00 36.77 34.10
C ARG A 34 -10.69 35.40 34.17
N GLY A 35 -10.86 34.89 35.39
CA GLY A 35 -11.45 33.59 35.70
C GLY A 35 -12.91 33.64 36.18
N PHE A 36 -13.25 32.62 36.99
CA PHE A 36 -14.55 32.17 37.54
C PHE A 36 -15.34 31.22 36.63
N GLY A 37 -15.88 30.08 37.09
CA GLY A 37 -16.07 29.58 38.45
C GLY A 37 -16.47 28.09 38.48
N ILE A 38 -16.61 27.60 39.70
CA ILE A 38 -16.73 26.22 40.18
C ILE A 38 -18.16 25.67 40.00
N GLY A 39 -18.33 24.36 39.79
CA GLY A 39 -19.58 23.68 40.17
C GLY A 39 -19.84 22.29 39.56
N GLY A 40 -19.72 21.25 40.40
CA GLY A 40 -20.72 20.17 40.53
C GLY A 40 -20.71 18.99 39.54
N ALA A 41 -20.24 17.83 40.01
CA ALA A 41 -20.78 16.53 39.61
C ALA A 41 -22.05 16.22 40.46
N PRO A 42 -22.98 15.33 40.04
CA PRO A 42 -22.77 13.91 40.36
C PRO A 42 -23.47 12.84 39.46
N THR A 43 -23.12 11.57 39.77
CA THR A 43 -23.93 10.33 39.74
C THR A 43 -24.14 9.49 38.47
N SER A 44 -23.38 8.39 38.44
CA SER A 44 -23.76 6.98 38.21
C SER A 44 -25.17 6.62 37.71
N ILE A 45 -25.21 5.83 36.63
CA ILE A 45 -26.35 4.99 36.24
C ILE A 45 -25.88 3.54 36.12
N SER A 46 -26.44 2.68 36.96
CA SER A 46 -26.32 1.22 36.93
C SER A 46 -27.30 0.64 35.89
N ARG A 47 -26.81 -0.27 35.03
CA ARG A 47 -27.65 -1.02 34.08
C ARG A 47 -27.91 -2.42 34.63
N ARG A 48 -29.20 -2.75 34.84
CA ARG A 48 -29.71 -4.08 35.13
C ARG A 48 -29.50 -5.01 33.95
N TYR A 49 -29.03 -6.22 34.21
CA TYR A 49 -29.13 -7.37 33.31
C TYR A 49 -30.42 -8.14 33.62
N HIS A 50 -31.27 -8.33 32.62
CA HIS A 50 -32.36 -9.31 32.65
C HIS A 50 -31.91 -10.58 31.95
N GLY A 51 -32.02 -11.70 32.66
CA GLY A 51 -31.74 -13.04 32.15
C GLY A 51 -32.81 -13.54 31.19
N LEU A 52 -32.36 -14.26 30.17
CA LEU A 52 -33.20 -15.07 29.28
C LEU A 52 -32.73 -16.52 29.39
N GLY A 53 -33.58 -17.35 30.00
CA GLY A 53 -33.42 -18.79 30.04
C GLY A 53 -33.57 -19.40 28.65
N ARG A 54 -32.62 -20.25 28.26
CA ARG A 54 -32.73 -21.11 27.07
C ARG A 54 -32.98 -22.55 27.53
N VAL A 55 -34.09 -23.10 27.06
CA VAL A 55 -34.45 -24.51 27.15
C VAL A 55 -33.56 -25.29 26.18
N LEU A 56 -32.81 -26.28 26.68
CA LEU A 56 -32.09 -27.26 25.88
C LEU A 56 -33.04 -28.38 25.46
N VAL A 57 -33.16 -28.64 24.15
CA VAL A 57 -33.75 -29.87 23.62
C VAL A 57 -32.61 -30.76 23.15
N PHE A 58 -32.39 -31.88 23.83
CA PHE A 58 -31.45 -32.92 23.42
C PHE A 58 -32.08 -33.78 22.31
N ALA A 59 -31.53 -33.72 21.08
CA ALA A 59 -31.84 -34.68 20.03
C ALA A 59 -30.88 -35.88 20.14
N ARG A 60 -31.46 -37.08 20.24
CA ARG A 60 -30.77 -38.37 20.36
C ARG A 60 -30.26 -38.82 18.98
N VAL A 61 -28.95 -38.83 18.78
CA VAL A 61 -28.32 -39.37 17.57
C VAL A 61 -28.17 -40.88 17.73
N SER A 62 -28.75 -41.64 16.80
CA SER A 62 -28.63 -43.10 16.70
C SER A 62 -27.37 -43.45 15.90
N ASN A 63 -26.42 -44.15 16.52
CA ASN A 63 -25.21 -44.66 15.87
C ASN A 63 -25.54 -45.90 15.04
N LYS A 64 -25.47 -45.78 13.70
CA LYS A 64 -25.18 -46.92 12.83
C LYS A 64 -23.86 -46.65 12.11
N SER A 65 -22.87 -47.44 12.44
CA SER A 65 -21.55 -47.47 11.81
C SER A 65 -21.64 -48.21 10.48
N GLU A 66 -21.68 -47.47 9.37
CA GLU A 66 -21.36 -47.99 8.05
C GLU A 66 -19.88 -47.73 7.75
N VAL A 67 -19.14 -48.79 7.47
CA VAL A 67 -17.74 -48.75 7.04
C VAL A 67 -17.71 -48.31 5.58
N LEU A 68 -17.29 -47.08 5.32
CA LEU A 68 -17.08 -46.56 3.96
C LEU A 68 -15.72 -47.01 3.39
N PRO A 69 -15.61 -47.33 2.09
CA PRO A 69 -14.35 -47.68 1.46
C PRO A 69 -13.36 -46.50 1.48
N SER A 70 -12.07 -46.79 1.66
CA SER A 70 -11.00 -45.81 1.63
C SER A 70 -10.95 -45.06 0.29
N ALA A 71 -11.32 -43.78 0.30
CA ALA A 71 -11.14 -42.89 -0.86
C ALA A 71 -9.65 -42.78 -1.19
N SER A 72 -9.31 -43.08 -2.44
CA SER A 72 -8.00 -42.81 -3.04
C SER A 72 -7.61 -41.35 -2.83
N ALA A 73 -6.37 -41.10 -2.43
CA ALA A 73 -5.83 -39.77 -2.11
C ALA A 73 -5.78 -38.77 -3.30
N ASP A 74 -6.36 -39.11 -4.45
CA ASP A 74 -6.22 -38.39 -5.72
C ASP A 74 -7.42 -37.52 -6.11
N ASP A 75 -8.52 -37.53 -5.32
CA ASP A 75 -9.77 -36.84 -5.67
C ASP A 75 -10.31 -35.89 -4.58
N GLN A 76 -9.43 -35.31 -3.77
CA GLN A 76 -9.84 -34.20 -2.91
C GLN A 76 -9.84 -32.91 -3.71
N SER A 77 -10.94 -32.64 -4.42
CA SER A 77 -11.29 -31.29 -4.82
C SER A 77 -11.12 -30.37 -3.59
N PRO A 78 -10.40 -29.25 -3.70
CA PRO A 78 -10.18 -28.37 -2.56
C PRO A 78 -11.54 -27.97 -1.97
N PRO A 79 -11.63 -27.82 -0.63
CA PRO A 79 -12.88 -27.37 -0.01
C PRO A 79 -13.36 -26.08 -0.67
N PRO A 80 -14.68 -25.86 -0.79
CA PRO A 80 -15.24 -24.69 -1.45
C PRO A 80 -14.64 -23.40 -0.86
N LEU A 81 -14.46 -22.41 -1.74
CA LEU A 81 -13.94 -21.11 -1.33
C LEU A 81 -14.93 -20.46 -0.36
N VAL A 82 -14.41 -19.93 0.75
CA VAL A 82 -15.19 -19.08 1.66
C VAL A 82 -15.09 -17.62 1.22
N GLY A 83 -13.90 -17.24 0.74
CA GLY A 83 -13.66 -15.95 0.11
C GLY A 83 -13.90 -15.98 -1.40
N GLU A 84 -13.62 -14.87 -2.04
CA GLU A 84 -13.77 -14.68 -3.48
C GLU A 84 -12.57 -15.24 -4.27
N ASP A 85 -12.80 -15.48 -5.56
CA ASP A 85 -11.74 -15.85 -6.50
C ASP A 85 -11.03 -14.59 -7.04
N SER A 86 -9.73 -14.48 -6.81
CA SER A 86 -8.91 -13.31 -7.15
C SER A 86 -8.59 -13.21 -8.65
N ALA A 87 -8.36 -11.99 -9.15
CA ALA A 87 -7.90 -11.76 -10.53
C ALA A 87 -8.77 -12.40 -11.64
N VAL A 88 -10.02 -12.76 -11.36
CA VAL A 88 -10.96 -13.20 -12.38
C VAL A 88 -11.37 -11.97 -13.21
N PHE A 89 -11.23 -12.08 -14.53
CA PHE A 89 -11.59 -11.02 -15.45
C PHE A 89 -12.35 -11.60 -16.64
N GLU A 90 -13.64 -11.32 -16.70
CA GLU A 90 -14.52 -11.78 -17.76
C GLU A 90 -14.68 -10.69 -18.82
N LEU A 91 -14.04 -10.86 -19.97
CA LEU A 91 -14.07 -9.88 -21.06
C LEU A 91 -15.50 -9.57 -21.53
N GLN A 92 -16.39 -10.56 -21.53
CA GLN A 92 -17.76 -10.43 -22.02
C GLN A 92 -18.67 -9.60 -21.09
N SER A 93 -18.33 -9.51 -19.80
CA SER A 93 -19.10 -8.70 -18.83
C SER A 93 -18.67 -7.23 -18.81
N GLN A 94 -17.60 -6.89 -19.53
CA GLN A 94 -17.05 -5.53 -19.57
C GLN A 94 -17.84 -4.62 -20.51
N LYS A 95 -18.17 -3.42 -20.03
CA LYS A 95 -18.81 -2.38 -20.84
C LYS A 95 -17.76 -1.40 -21.36
N LEU A 96 -17.70 -1.20 -22.67
CA LEU A 96 -16.79 -0.23 -23.30
C LEU A 96 -16.95 1.18 -22.71
N SER A 97 -18.19 1.59 -22.40
CA SER A 97 -18.47 2.88 -21.77
C SER A 97 -17.77 3.04 -20.42
N SER A 98 -17.73 2.00 -19.57
CA SER A 98 -17.01 2.05 -18.29
C SER A 98 -15.51 2.29 -18.47
N TRP A 99 -14.91 1.70 -19.50
CA TRP A 99 -13.48 1.88 -19.81
C TRP A 99 -13.18 3.26 -20.40
N LEU A 100 -14.09 3.82 -21.19
CA LEU A 100 -14.02 5.21 -21.65
C LEU A 100 -14.13 6.18 -20.47
N TYR A 101 -15.08 5.96 -19.55
CA TYR A 101 -15.19 6.74 -18.31
C TYR A 101 -13.95 6.64 -17.44
N PHE A 102 -13.42 5.42 -17.24
CA PHE A 102 -12.15 5.21 -16.54
C PHE A 102 -11.02 6.03 -17.14
N THR A 103 -10.86 5.97 -18.46
CA THR A 103 -9.80 6.68 -19.17
C THR A 103 -9.95 8.19 -19.02
N ALA A 104 -11.17 8.71 -19.15
CA ALA A 104 -11.47 10.13 -18.97
C ALA A 104 -11.19 10.60 -17.53
N ILE A 105 -11.60 9.83 -16.52
CA ILE A 105 -11.34 10.13 -15.11
C ILE A 105 -9.84 10.10 -14.81
N LEU A 106 -9.13 9.06 -15.29
CA LEU A 106 -7.69 8.95 -15.11
C LEU A 106 -6.95 10.15 -15.73
N ALA A 107 -7.34 10.55 -16.95
CA ALA A 107 -6.78 11.74 -17.59
C ALA A 107 -7.07 13.01 -16.78
N ALA A 108 -8.31 13.21 -16.35
CA ALA A 108 -8.70 14.37 -15.55
C ALA A 108 -7.94 14.44 -14.21
N VAL A 109 -7.85 13.32 -13.48
CA VAL A 109 -7.10 13.24 -12.22
C VAL A 109 -5.62 13.53 -12.43
N THR A 110 -5.03 13.03 -13.52
CA THR A 110 -3.62 13.28 -13.85
C THR A 110 -3.39 14.76 -14.18
N VAL A 111 -4.29 15.39 -14.94
CA VAL A 111 -4.22 16.83 -15.25
C VAL A 111 -4.35 17.67 -13.98
N VAL A 112 -5.33 17.35 -13.11
CA VAL A 112 -5.52 18.05 -11.84
C VAL A 112 -4.29 17.87 -10.94
N LEU A 113 -3.76 16.66 -10.81
CA LEU A 113 -2.56 16.39 -10.03
C LEU A 113 -1.36 17.17 -10.58
N TYR A 114 -1.22 17.25 -11.91
CA TYR A 114 -0.17 18.03 -12.54
C TYR A 114 -0.26 19.50 -12.13
N PHE A 115 -1.37 20.19 -12.44
CA PHE A 115 -1.48 21.63 -12.17
C PHE A 115 -1.60 21.98 -10.69
N ALA A 116 -2.31 21.17 -9.89
CA ALA A 116 -2.52 21.49 -8.48
C ALA A 116 -1.33 21.10 -7.60
N TRP A 117 -0.44 20.21 -8.06
CA TRP A 117 0.63 19.69 -7.20
C TRP A 117 2.00 19.67 -7.85
N LEU A 118 2.14 19.12 -9.05
CA LEU A 118 3.46 18.88 -9.66
C LEU A 118 4.03 20.10 -10.37
N ASP A 119 3.19 20.92 -11.00
CA ASP A 119 3.64 22.04 -11.81
C ASP A 119 4.43 23.04 -10.95
N PRO A 120 5.71 23.35 -11.26
CA PRO A 120 6.53 24.20 -10.41
C PRO A 120 6.02 25.64 -10.29
N THR A 121 5.12 26.08 -11.19
CA THR A 121 4.60 27.45 -11.22
C THR A 121 3.26 27.60 -10.49
N THR A 122 2.40 26.57 -10.54
CA THR A 122 1.03 26.61 -10.02
C THR A 122 0.77 25.61 -8.89
N GLY A 123 1.56 24.55 -8.80
CA GLY A 123 1.36 23.44 -7.89
C GLY A 123 1.91 23.69 -6.48
N TYR A 124 1.30 23.02 -5.50
CA TYR A 124 1.71 23.12 -4.09
C TYR A 124 2.86 22.18 -3.69
N GLY A 125 3.28 21.26 -4.57
CA GLY A 125 4.28 20.24 -4.25
C GLY A 125 5.63 20.83 -3.87
N THR A 126 6.14 21.81 -4.62
CA THR A 126 7.41 22.49 -4.30
C THR A 126 7.34 23.16 -2.93
N ALA A 127 6.27 23.90 -2.62
CA ALA A 127 6.09 24.53 -1.32
C ALA A 127 6.01 23.51 -0.17
N TYR A 128 5.38 22.35 -0.41
CA TYR A 128 5.34 21.25 0.55
C TYR A 128 6.73 20.67 0.83
N VAL A 129 7.54 20.42 -0.21
CA VAL A 129 8.92 19.92 -0.05
C VAL A 129 9.80 20.97 0.63
N ASP A 130 9.76 22.22 0.18
CA ASP A 130 10.56 23.32 0.74
C ASP A 130 10.25 23.56 2.24
N TRP A 131 8.98 23.47 2.62
CA TRP A 131 8.56 23.58 4.01
C TRP A 131 9.17 22.47 4.88
N LEU A 132 9.13 21.21 4.41
CA LEU A 132 9.74 20.09 5.12
C LEU A 132 11.27 20.21 5.18
N SER A 133 11.90 20.59 4.07
CA SER A 133 13.35 20.83 4.00
C SER A 133 13.77 21.91 5.00
N THR A 134 13.01 23.00 5.09
CA THR A 134 13.27 24.07 6.08
C THR A 134 13.14 23.56 7.51
N LEU A 135 12.06 22.83 7.83
CA LEU A 135 11.83 22.30 9.17
C LEU A 135 12.89 21.28 9.64
N THR A 136 13.53 20.60 8.69
CA THR A 136 14.48 19.52 8.94
C THR A 136 15.94 19.94 8.71
N ASN A 137 16.19 21.24 8.61
CA ASN A 137 17.52 21.81 8.33
C ASN A 137 18.17 21.23 7.06
N ASN A 138 17.35 20.96 6.04
CA ASN A 138 17.74 20.39 4.75
C ASN A 138 18.41 19.00 4.84
N SER A 139 18.10 18.21 5.88
CA SER A 139 18.55 16.81 5.96
C SER A 139 17.63 15.91 5.12
N PRO A 140 18.13 15.26 4.04
CA PRO A 140 17.30 14.44 3.17
C PRO A 140 16.64 13.27 3.90
N GLU A 141 17.36 12.62 4.81
CA GLU A 141 16.84 11.53 5.64
C GLU A 141 15.67 11.98 6.53
N LEU A 142 15.77 13.19 7.11
CA LEU A 142 14.69 13.73 7.94
C LEU A 142 13.49 14.19 7.09
N VAL A 143 13.72 14.76 5.90
CA VAL A 143 12.65 15.14 4.97
C VAL A 143 11.86 13.90 4.55
N ILE A 144 12.52 12.84 4.05
CA ILE A 144 11.81 11.65 3.61
C ILE A 144 11.11 10.94 4.77
N THR A 145 11.70 10.95 5.98
CA THR A 145 11.06 10.43 7.18
C THR A 145 9.77 11.20 7.50
N ALA A 146 9.81 12.54 7.43
CA ALA A 146 8.64 13.38 7.65
C ALA A 146 7.57 13.18 6.58
N MET A 147 7.96 13.09 5.30
CA MET A 147 7.04 12.79 4.20
C MET A 147 6.34 11.45 4.40
N LEU A 148 7.09 10.39 4.73
CA LEU A 148 6.53 9.06 4.98
C LEU A 148 5.63 9.04 6.22
N ALA A 149 5.96 9.80 7.27
CA ALA A 149 5.12 9.93 8.46
C ALA A 149 3.79 10.65 8.15
N ILE A 150 3.84 11.75 7.40
CA ILE A 150 2.65 12.50 6.95
C ILE A 150 1.79 11.61 6.05
N PHE A 151 2.40 10.95 5.08
CA PHE A 151 1.70 9.99 4.21
C PHE A 151 1.04 8.89 5.04
N ALA A 152 1.79 8.25 5.95
CA ALA A 152 1.27 7.17 6.78
C ALA A 152 0.07 7.62 7.65
N LEU A 153 0.16 8.82 8.24
CA LEU A 153 -0.91 9.41 9.04
C LEU A 153 -2.15 9.68 8.20
N VAL A 154 -2.00 10.37 7.07
CA VAL A 154 -3.13 10.75 6.20
C VAL A 154 -3.73 9.50 5.57
N HIS A 155 -2.93 8.65 4.94
CA HIS A 155 -3.39 7.46 4.24
C HIS A 155 -4.06 6.46 5.20
N SER A 156 -3.40 6.11 6.31
CA SER A 156 -3.94 5.12 7.25
C SER A 156 -5.07 5.70 8.11
N GLY A 157 -5.01 6.99 8.40
CA GLY A 157 -6.05 7.73 9.12
C GLY A 157 -7.34 7.75 8.31
N LEU A 158 -7.28 8.21 7.06
CA LEU A 158 -8.43 8.18 6.15
C LEU A 158 -8.92 6.73 5.93
N ALA A 159 -8.03 5.74 5.82
CA ALA A 159 -8.47 4.35 5.72
C ALA A 159 -9.27 3.90 6.95
N SER A 160 -8.93 4.40 8.14
CA SER A 160 -9.61 4.09 9.40
C SER A 160 -10.90 4.89 9.61
N PHE A 161 -11.01 6.08 9.03
CA PHE A 161 -12.23 6.90 9.07
C PHE A 161 -13.25 6.55 7.99
N ARG A 162 -12.91 5.61 7.10
CA ARG A 162 -13.73 5.23 5.96
C ARG A 162 -15.18 4.97 6.30
N ASP A 163 -15.48 4.12 7.28
CA ASP A 163 -16.88 3.75 7.58
C ASP A 163 -17.74 4.96 7.97
N ARG A 164 -17.19 5.90 8.75
CA ARG A 164 -17.89 7.15 9.12
C ARG A 164 -17.96 8.13 7.95
N GLY A 165 -16.87 8.25 7.18
CA GLY A 165 -16.81 9.14 6.04
C GLY A 165 -17.76 8.74 4.92
N GLU A 166 -17.87 7.44 4.61
CA GLU A 166 -18.80 6.90 3.63
C GLU A 166 -20.26 7.18 4.02
N GLN A 167 -20.59 7.17 5.31
CA GLN A 167 -21.93 7.51 5.81
C GLN A 167 -22.28 9.00 5.64
N LEU A 168 -21.29 9.90 5.65
CA LEU A 168 -21.50 11.34 5.58
C LEU A 168 -21.59 11.86 4.14
N ILE A 169 -20.69 11.41 3.27
CA ILE A 169 -20.55 11.96 1.91
C ILE A 169 -20.72 10.91 0.80
N GLY A 170 -20.94 9.65 1.16
CA GLY A 170 -21.04 8.54 0.21
C GLY A 170 -19.69 7.96 -0.20
N GLU A 171 -19.70 6.69 -0.64
CA GLU A 171 -18.50 5.89 -0.92
C GLU A 171 -17.62 6.47 -2.04
N ARG A 172 -18.23 6.98 -3.11
CA ARG A 172 -17.52 7.57 -4.26
C ARG A 172 -16.82 8.87 -3.88
N ALA A 173 -17.53 9.81 -3.24
CA ALA A 173 -16.95 11.08 -2.81
C ALA A 173 -15.83 10.85 -1.80
N TYR A 174 -16.02 9.91 -0.86
CA TYR A 174 -14.98 9.53 0.09
C TYR A 174 -13.74 8.95 -0.60
N ARG A 175 -13.91 8.11 -1.62
CA ARG A 175 -12.79 7.59 -2.44
C ARG A 175 -12.02 8.72 -3.14
N VAL A 176 -12.72 9.71 -3.68
CA VAL A 176 -12.08 10.89 -4.31
C VAL A 176 -11.28 11.69 -3.30
N VAL A 177 -11.82 11.97 -2.10
CA VAL A 177 -11.08 12.66 -1.03
C VAL A 177 -9.86 11.85 -0.59
N PHE A 178 -10.04 10.54 -0.38
CA PHE A 178 -8.96 9.63 0.00
C PHE A 178 -7.82 9.65 -1.02
N ALA A 179 -8.14 9.50 -2.31
CA ALA A 179 -7.16 9.49 -3.38
C ALA A 179 -6.54 10.88 -3.60
N GLY A 180 -7.35 11.93 -3.56
CA GLY A 180 -6.91 13.32 -3.76
C GLY A 180 -5.93 13.81 -2.70
N LEU A 181 -5.99 13.28 -1.47
CA LEU A 181 -5.00 13.57 -0.43
C LEU A 181 -3.83 12.59 -0.44
N SER A 182 -4.07 11.31 -0.70
CA SER A 182 -3.00 10.28 -0.65
C SER A 182 -2.07 10.33 -1.85
N LEU A 183 -2.59 10.55 -3.07
CA LEU A 183 -1.79 10.53 -4.30
C LEU A 183 -0.73 11.63 -4.34
N PRO A 184 -1.03 12.90 -4.03
CA PRO A 184 0.00 13.94 -4.02
C PRO A 184 1.14 13.65 -3.03
N LEU A 185 0.79 13.21 -1.81
CA LEU A 185 1.76 12.84 -0.78
C LEU A 185 2.64 11.65 -1.20
N ALA A 186 2.03 10.63 -1.81
CA ALA A 186 2.76 9.47 -2.33
C ALA A 186 3.72 9.87 -3.47
N VAL A 187 3.25 10.67 -4.43
CA VAL A 187 4.08 11.11 -5.56
C VAL A 187 5.22 11.99 -5.09
N SER A 188 5.00 12.90 -4.14
CA SER A 188 6.08 13.69 -3.53
C SER A 188 7.15 12.80 -2.89
N ALA A 189 6.78 11.81 -2.10
CA ALA A 189 7.75 10.89 -1.49
C ALA A 189 8.52 10.07 -2.54
N VAL A 190 7.86 9.62 -3.62
CA VAL A 190 8.51 8.89 -4.73
C VAL A 190 9.49 9.77 -5.50
N VAL A 191 9.08 10.98 -5.88
CA VAL A 191 9.94 11.93 -6.61
C VAL A 191 11.15 12.31 -5.75
N TYR A 192 10.93 12.65 -4.48
CA TYR A 192 11.98 12.97 -3.53
C TYR A 192 12.96 11.79 -3.36
N PHE A 193 12.44 10.57 -3.18
CA PHE A 193 13.28 9.38 -3.12
C PHE A 193 14.13 9.22 -4.39
N ILE A 194 13.54 9.37 -5.57
CA ILE A 194 14.27 9.25 -6.82
C ILE A 194 15.40 10.28 -6.86
N ASN A 195 15.13 11.55 -6.58
CA ASN A 195 16.13 12.62 -6.69
C ASN A 195 17.27 12.47 -5.66
N HIS A 196 16.97 12.01 -4.44
CA HIS A 196 17.93 11.91 -3.33
C HIS A 196 18.49 10.51 -3.08
N ARG A 197 18.14 9.50 -3.88
CA ARG A 197 18.47 8.07 -3.65
C ARG A 197 19.93 7.79 -3.28
N TYR A 198 20.89 8.55 -3.83
CA TYR A 198 22.33 8.35 -3.59
C TYR A 198 22.92 9.26 -2.51
N GLU A 199 22.11 10.06 -1.82
CA GLU A 199 22.56 10.95 -0.76
C GLU A 199 22.77 10.22 0.57
N GLY A 200 23.41 10.92 1.51
CA GLY A 200 23.84 10.35 2.79
C GLY A 200 25.13 9.55 2.68
N ALA A 201 25.40 8.71 3.68
CA ALA A 201 26.58 7.86 3.70
C ALA A 201 26.41 6.66 2.77
N GLN A 202 27.43 6.36 1.95
CA GLN A 202 27.50 5.10 1.21
C GLN A 202 27.85 3.97 2.19
N LEU A 203 26.92 3.05 2.41
CA LEU A 203 27.06 1.92 3.33
C LEU A 203 27.67 0.70 2.66
N TRP A 204 27.33 0.43 1.40
CA TRP A 204 27.91 -0.64 0.59
C TRP A 204 27.81 -0.33 -0.91
N HIS A 205 28.68 -0.93 -1.72
CA HIS A 205 28.66 -0.81 -3.17
C HIS A 205 28.82 -2.21 -3.78
N VAL A 206 27.75 -2.72 -4.39
CA VAL A 206 27.66 -4.12 -4.89
C VAL A 206 27.25 -4.18 -6.36
N GLN A 207 27.18 -3.04 -7.04
CA GLN A 207 26.76 -2.94 -8.44
C GLN A 207 27.72 -3.68 -9.39
N ASP A 208 29.01 -3.76 -9.03
CA ASP A 208 30.04 -4.47 -9.80
C ASP A 208 30.12 -5.97 -9.49
N VAL A 209 29.37 -6.45 -8.49
CA VAL A 209 29.38 -7.87 -8.10
C VAL A 209 28.53 -8.68 -9.09
N PRO A 210 29.10 -9.70 -9.77
CA PRO A 210 28.34 -10.52 -10.71
C PRO A 210 27.10 -11.15 -10.08
N GLY A 211 25.96 -11.08 -10.78
CA GLY A 211 24.70 -11.67 -10.33
C GLY A 211 23.82 -10.75 -9.47
N VAL A 212 24.36 -9.69 -8.86
CA VAL A 212 23.58 -8.80 -7.97
C VAL A 212 22.49 -8.06 -8.73
N HIS A 213 22.79 -7.57 -9.94
CA HIS A 213 21.77 -6.94 -10.79
C HIS A 213 20.62 -7.90 -11.09
N GLN A 214 20.92 -9.16 -11.43
CA GLN A 214 19.91 -10.18 -11.74
C GLN A 214 19.06 -10.50 -10.51
N LEU A 215 19.69 -10.60 -9.34
CA LEU A 215 19.00 -10.82 -8.07
C LEU A 215 18.04 -9.67 -7.75
N VAL A 216 18.51 -8.42 -7.77
CA VAL A 216 17.70 -7.22 -7.50
C VAL A 216 16.57 -7.09 -8.50
N TRP A 217 16.84 -7.36 -9.78
CA TRP A 217 15.84 -7.35 -10.84
C TRP A 217 14.76 -8.40 -10.59
N LEU A 218 15.14 -9.65 -10.28
CA LEU A 218 14.19 -10.72 -10.00
C LEU A 218 13.34 -10.41 -8.77
N LEU A 219 13.95 -9.93 -7.69
CA LEU A 219 13.25 -9.54 -6.47
C LEU A 219 12.26 -8.41 -6.73
N SER A 220 12.66 -7.38 -7.49
CA SER A 220 11.79 -6.26 -7.86
C SER A 220 10.69 -6.68 -8.81
N PHE A 221 10.97 -7.57 -9.76
CA PHE A 221 9.97 -8.08 -10.69
C PHE A 221 8.92 -8.91 -9.94
N THR A 222 9.34 -9.84 -9.07
CA THR A 222 8.43 -10.64 -8.27
C THR A 222 7.64 -9.80 -7.27
N SER A 223 8.23 -8.73 -6.71
CA SER A 223 7.52 -7.88 -5.74
C SER A 223 6.27 -7.22 -6.32
N PHE A 224 6.24 -6.92 -7.62
CA PHE A 224 5.07 -6.33 -8.28
C PHE A 224 3.87 -7.28 -8.30
N PHE A 225 4.09 -8.60 -8.40
CA PHE A 225 3.00 -9.59 -8.28
C PHE A 225 2.35 -9.58 -6.88
N PHE A 226 3.11 -9.16 -5.86
CA PHE A 226 2.62 -9.00 -4.49
C PHE A 226 2.01 -7.60 -4.23
N LEU A 227 2.47 -6.55 -4.91
CA LEU A 227 1.98 -5.17 -4.72
C LEU A 227 0.62 -4.90 -5.39
N TYR A 228 0.46 -5.36 -6.63
CA TYR A 228 -0.69 -5.03 -7.48
C TYR A 228 -1.97 -5.90 -7.37
N PRO A 229 -2.11 -6.89 -6.47
CA PRO A 229 -3.42 -7.49 -6.20
C PRO A 229 -4.47 -6.46 -5.76
N SER A 230 -4.04 -5.37 -5.12
CA SER A 230 -4.87 -4.22 -4.76
C SER A 230 -5.57 -3.55 -5.96
N THR A 231 -5.16 -3.85 -7.19
CA THR A 231 -5.68 -3.23 -8.43
C THR A 231 -6.43 -4.20 -9.34
N PHE A 232 -6.77 -5.42 -8.90
CA PHE A 232 -7.48 -6.39 -9.76
C PHE A 232 -8.84 -5.86 -10.26
N ASN A 233 -9.55 -5.08 -9.46
CA ASN A 233 -10.83 -4.45 -9.84
C ASN A 233 -10.63 -2.96 -10.15
N LEU A 234 -9.95 -2.67 -11.26
CA LEU A 234 -9.47 -1.33 -11.60
C LEU A 234 -10.59 -0.27 -11.68
N LEU A 235 -11.76 -0.64 -12.20
CA LEU A 235 -12.91 0.26 -12.29
C LEU A 235 -13.45 0.65 -10.89
N GLU A 236 -13.36 -0.23 -9.90
CA GLU A 236 -13.72 0.07 -8.51
C GLU A 236 -12.67 0.94 -7.82
N VAL A 237 -11.39 0.72 -8.13
CA VAL A 237 -10.27 1.54 -7.63
C VAL A 237 -10.41 2.98 -8.13
N ALA A 238 -10.78 3.16 -9.39
CA ALA A 238 -11.01 4.47 -10.01
C ALA A 238 -12.38 5.10 -9.69
N ALA A 239 -13.18 4.47 -8.81
CA ALA A 239 -14.53 4.91 -8.44
C ALA A 239 -15.55 5.00 -9.61
N VAL A 240 -15.23 4.40 -10.77
CA VAL A 240 -16.16 4.23 -11.89
C VAL A 240 -17.28 3.31 -11.44
N ASP A 241 -16.90 2.12 -10.98
CA ASP A 241 -17.80 1.19 -10.34
C ASP A 241 -17.87 1.48 -8.84
N LYS A 242 -18.96 1.02 -8.21
CA LYS A 242 -19.15 1.17 -6.77
C LYS A 242 -18.00 0.44 -6.05
N PRO A 243 -17.18 1.12 -5.23
CA PRO A 243 -16.03 0.47 -4.62
C PRO A 243 -16.44 -0.59 -3.60
N LYS A 244 -16.04 -1.84 -3.81
CA LYS A 244 -16.27 -2.94 -2.87
C LYS A 244 -14.96 -3.34 -2.20
N LEU A 245 -15.09 -4.15 -1.16
CA LEU A 245 -13.96 -4.81 -0.54
C LEU A 245 -14.09 -6.30 -0.82
N HIS A 246 -13.01 -6.88 -1.31
CA HIS A 246 -12.95 -8.30 -1.65
C HIS A 246 -12.09 -9.04 -0.63
N MET A 247 -12.58 -10.16 -0.13
CA MET A 247 -11.82 -11.09 0.71
C MET A 247 -11.49 -12.31 -0.12
N TRP A 248 -10.34 -12.30 -0.80
CA TRP A 248 -9.94 -13.38 -1.70
C TRP A 248 -9.27 -14.55 -0.98
N GLU A 249 -9.47 -15.77 -1.49
CA GLU A 249 -8.80 -16.99 -1.00
C GLU A 249 -7.91 -17.67 -2.06
N THR A 250 -7.80 -17.12 -3.27
CA THR A 250 -7.04 -17.70 -4.39
C THR A 250 -5.88 -16.80 -4.83
N GLY A 251 -5.07 -17.28 -5.77
CA GLY A 251 -3.93 -16.58 -6.34
C GLY A 251 -2.86 -16.32 -5.27
N ILE A 252 -2.28 -15.12 -5.31
CA ILE A 252 -1.28 -14.68 -4.33
C ILE A 252 -1.81 -14.71 -2.88
N MET A 253 -3.12 -14.66 -2.68
CA MET A 253 -3.74 -14.68 -1.34
C MET A 253 -3.64 -16.05 -0.67
N ARG A 254 -3.43 -17.12 -1.45
CA ARG A 254 -3.05 -18.44 -0.92
C ARG A 254 -1.68 -18.40 -0.24
N ILE A 255 -0.77 -17.56 -0.75
CA ILE A 255 0.58 -17.41 -0.23
C ILE A 255 0.56 -16.55 1.03
N THR A 256 -0.09 -15.38 0.98
CA THR A 256 -0.23 -14.47 2.11
C THR A 256 -1.49 -13.61 1.99
N ARG A 257 -2.16 -13.31 3.11
CA ARG A 257 -3.29 -12.37 3.15
C ARG A 257 -2.86 -10.90 3.10
N HIS A 258 -1.56 -10.61 3.23
CA HIS A 258 -1.00 -9.26 3.13
C HIS A 258 0.06 -9.20 2.03
N PRO A 259 -0.33 -9.42 0.76
CA PRO A 259 0.65 -9.48 -0.33
C PRO A 259 1.36 -8.14 -0.51
N GLN A 260 0.66 -7.01 -0.37
CA GLN A 260 1.29 -5.69 -0.53
C GLN A 260 2.43 -5.44 0.47
N MET A 261 2.30 -5.91 1.72
CA MET A 261 3.39 -5.82 2.72
C MET A 261 4.61 -6.64 2.28
N VAL A 262 4.39 -7.86 1.79
CA VAL A 262 5.46 -8.75 1.33
C VAL A 262 6.14 -8.20 0.07
N GLY A 263 5.35 -7.70 -0.88
CA GLY A 263 5.85 -7.01 -2.07
C GLY A 263 6.69 -5.79 -1.70
N GLN A 264 6.21 -4.96 -0.76
CA GLN A 264 7.00 -3.83 -0.29
C GLN A 264 8.30 -4.26 0.38
N PHE A 265 8.29 -5.35 1.16
CA PHE A 265 9.49 -5.91 1.78
C PHE A 265 10.54 -6.30 0.75
N MET A 266 10.12 -7.04 -0.28
CA MET A 266 10.98 -7.44 -1.39
C MET A 266 11.51 -6.24 -2.18
N TRP A 267 10.66 -5.26 -2.47
CA TRP A 267 11.01 -4.05 -3.23
C TRP A 267 12.02 -3.18 -2.47
N CYS A 268 11.76 -2.90 -1.19
CA CYS A 268 12.66 -2.14 -0.32
C CYS A 268 14.00 -2.85 -0.16
N PHE A 269 13.99 -4.17 0.03
CA PHE A 269 15.23 -4.95 0.13
C PHE A 269 16.05 -4.87 -1.15
N ALA A 270 15.41 -5.06 -2.32
CA ALA A 270 16.09 -4.99 -3.62
C ALA A 270 16.71 -3.60 -3.88
N HIS A 271 15.96 -2.52 -3.64
CA HIS A 271 16.45 -1.15 -3.86
C HIS A 271 17.52 -0.74 -2.85
N THR A 272 17.36 -1.13 -1.58
CA THR A 272 18.38 -0.90 -0.55
C THR A 272 19.67 -1.60 -0.90
N LEU A 273 19.59 -2.89 -1.26
CA LEU A 273 20.76 -3.66 -1.69
C LEU A 273 21.45 -3.01 -2.90
N TRP A 274 20.70 -2.59 -3.91
CA TRP A 274 21.25 -2.00 -5.13
C TRP A 274 21.89 -0.63 -4.92
N ILE A 275 21.29 0.22 -4.09
CA ILE A 275 21.69 1.63 -3.95
C ILE A 275 22.73 1.81 -2.83
N GLY A 276 22.50 1.19 -1.68
CA GLY A 276 23.45 1.13 -0.56
C GLY A 276 23.75 2.44 0.15
N SER A 277 22.85 3.42 0.13
CA SER A 277 23.00 4.68 0.87
C SER A 277 22.21 4.72 2.19
N SER A 278 22.62 5.54 3.15
CA SER A 278 21.87 5.77 4.41
C SER A 278 20.48 6.36 4.15
N PHE A 279 20.35 7.19 3.12
CA PHE A 279 19.05 7.72 2.70
C PHE A 279 18.09 6.62 2.24
N THR A 280 18.55 5.71 1.37
CA THR A 280 17.72 4.60 0.90
C THR A 280 17.38 3.63 2.03
N LEU A 281 18.32 3.36 2.93
CA LEU A 281 18.07 2.54 4.12
C LEU A 281 17.01 3.18 5.02
N THR A 282 17.11 4.48 5.31
CA THR A 282 16.13 5.24 6.12
C THR A 282 14.75 5.21 5.47
N THR A 283 14.69 5.50 4.17
CA THR A 283 13.43 5.44 3.39
C THR A 283 12.80 4.06 3.47
N SER A 284 13.61 3.00 3.31
CA SER A 284 13.12 1.63 3.38
C SER A 284 12.60 1.28 4.75
N ILE A 285 13.31 1.62 5.83
CA ILE A 285 12.83 1.40 7.20
C ILE A 285 11.48 2.09 7.42
N GLY A 286 11.34 3.35 7.00
CA GLY A 286 10.08 4.09 7.10
C GLY A 286 8.93 3.43 6.35
N LEU A 287 9.17 3.03 5.09
CA LEU A 287 8.16 2.34 4.27
C LEU A 287 7.77 0.97 4.85
N LEU A 288 8.74 0.20 5.35
CA LEU A 288 8.47 -1.10 5.99
C LEU A 288 7.68 -0.94 7.29
N ALA A 289 8.02 0.05 8.11
CA ALA A 289 7.26 0.36 9.32
C ALA A 289 5.80 0.70 9.00
N HIS A 290 5.56 1.51 7.96
CA HIS A 290 4.21 1.81 7.49
C HIS A 290 3.45 0.55 7.04
N HIS A 291 4.09 -0.33 6.27
CA HIS A 291 3.42 -1.54 5.77
C HIS A 291 3.17 -2.57 6.87
N LEU A 292 4.06 -2.70 7.85
CA LEU A 292 3.84 -3.52 9.05
C LEU A 292 2.68 -2.99 9.89
N PHE A 293 2.60 -1.66 10.07
CA PHE A 293 1.42 -1.04 10.68
C PHE A 293 0.15 -1.31 9.85
N GLY A 294 0.26 -1.25 8.52
CA GLY A 294 -0.80 -1.55 7.57
C GLY A 294 -1.38 -2.97 7.73
N VAL A 295 -0.55 -3.95 8.06
CA VAL A 295 -0.99 -5.34 8.35
C VAL A 295 -1.98 -5.35 9.53
N TRP A 296 -1.57 -4.80 10.67
CA TRP A 296 -2.42 -4.74 11.86
C TRP A 296 -3.68 -3.90 11.61
N ASN A 297 -3.51 -2.70 11.05
CA ASN A 297 -4.62 -1.77 10.83
C ASN A 297 -5.62 -2.36 9.81
N GLY A 298 -5.13 -3.06 8.79
CA GLY A 298 -5.94 -3.77 7.80
C GLY A 298 -6.78 -4.87 8.44
N ASP A 299 -6.14 -5.81 9.15
CA ASP A 299 -6.84 -6.90 9.84
C ASP A 299 -7.85 -6.33 10.86
N ARG A 300 -7.48 -5.30 11.64
CA ARG A 300 -8.39 -4.65 12.59
C ARG A 300 -9.66 -4.12 11.92
N ARG A 301 -9.50 -3.38 10.81
CA ARG A 301 -10.65 -2.81 10.07
C ARG A 301 -11.54 -3.91 9.49
N LEU A 302 -10.94 -4.97 8.95
CA LEU A 302 -11.69 -6.09 8.40
C LEU A 302 -12.47 -6.85 9.47
N SER A 303 -11.84 -7.16 10.62
CA SER A 303 -12.53 -7.77 11.76
C SER A 303 -13.70 -6.91 12.26
N LEU A 304 -13.52 -5.59 12.37
CA LEU A 304 -14.57 -4.68 12.82
C LEU A 304 -15.75 -4.60 11.85
N ARG A 305 -15.49 -4.61 10.54
CA ARG A 305 -16.52 -4.43 9.50
C ARG A 305 -17.23 -5.73 9.12
N TYR A 306 -16.53 -6.86 9.14
CA TYR A 306 -17.03 -8.13 8.60
C TYR A 306 -17.16 -9.26 9.64
N GLY A 307 -16.66 -9.08 10.87
CA GLY A 307 -16.81 -10.03 11.96
C GLY A 307 -16.38 -11.46 11.56
N ASP A 308 -17.28 -12.42 11.78
CA ASP A 308 -17.06 -13.85 11.54
C ASP A 308 -16.65 -14.19 10.11
N ALA A 309 -17.13 -13.42 9.11
CA ALA A 309 -16.75 -13.63 7.72
C ALA A 309 -15.25 -13.42 7.50
N PHE A 310 -14.68 -12.36 8.09
CA PHE A 310 -13.24 -12.13 8.01
C PHE A 310 -12.44 -13.10 8.87
N GLU A 311 -12.92 -13.42 10.08
CA GLU A 311 -12.21 -14.38 10.95
C GLU A 311 -12.10 -15.76 10.30
N THR A 312 -13.09 -16.18 9.51
CA THR A 312 -13.02 -17.44 8.75
C THR A 312 -11.91 -17.41 7.68
N VAL A 313 -11.82 -16.34 6.89
CA VAL A 313 -10.75 -16.16 5.88
C VAL A 313 -9.37 -16.05 6.55
N LYS A 314 -9.30 -15.33 7.68
CA LYS A 314 -8.07 -15.17 8.46
C LYS A 314 -7.56 -16.49 9.05
N GLN A 315 -8.45 -17.38 9.48
CA GLN A 315 -8.10 -18.74 9.92
C GLN A 315 -7.57 -19.63 8.78
N ARG A 316 -7.91 -19.35 7.52
CA ARG A 316 -7.47 -20.10 6.34
C ARG A 316 -6.24 -19.51 5.65
N THR A 317 -5.80 -18.33 6.06
CA THR A 317 -4.69 -17.59 5.43
C THR A 317 -3.60 -17.19 6.45
N SER A 318 -2.51 -16.59 6.01
CA SER A 318 -1.39 -16.17 6.88
C SER A 318 -0.83 -14.82 6.45
N VAL A 319 -0.31 -14.03 7.40
CA VAL A 319 0.50 -12.83 7.09
C VAL A 319 1.85 -13.24 6.51
N VAL A 320 2.51 -14.22 7.14
CA VAL A 320 3.80 -14.73 6.69
C VAL A 320 3.56 -15.64 5.48
N PRO A 321 4.24 -15.41 4.35
CA PRO A 321 4.14 -16.25 3.16
C PRO A 321 4.25 -17.75 3.45
N PHE A 322 3.42 -18.55 2.78
CA PHE A 322 3.42 -20.01 2.79
C PHE A 322 3.08 -20.70 4.13
N VAL A 323 3.02 -19.98 5.25
CA VAL A 323 2.75 -20.58 6.57
C VAL A 323 1.38 -21.26 6.63
N ALA A 324 0.34 -20.68 6.03
CA ALA A 324 -0.98 -21.32 5.99
C ALA A 324 -0.98 -22.62 5.17
N ILE A 325 -0.15 -22.68 4.11
CA ILE A 325 0.01 -23.86 3.26
C ILE A 325 0.76 -24.95 4.03
N ALA A 326 1.89 -24.59 4.66
CA ALA A 326 2.69 -25.51 5.46
C ALA A 326 1.89 -26.11 6.64
N GLN A 327 1.00 -25.33 7.25
CA GLN A 327 0.10 -25.78 8.31
C GLN A 327 -1.14 -26.54 7.79
N GLY A 328 -1.31 -26.68 6.47
CA GLY A 328 -2.46 -27.34 5.86
C GLY A 328 -3.79 -26.59 5.96
N ARG A 329 -3.80 -25.35 6.48
CA ARG A 329 -4.98 -24.47 6.56
C ARG A 329 -5.38 -23.92 5.20
N GLN A 330 -4.40 -23.73 4.32
CA GLN A 330 -4.56 -23.39 2.91
C GLN A 330 -4.07 -24.55 2.05
N LYS A 331 -4.79 -24.88 0.97
CA LYS A 331 -4.41 -25.94 0.04
C LYS A 331 -4.07 -25.34 -1.32
N LEU A 332 -3.06 -25.90 -1.99
CA LEU A 332 -2.73 -25.56 -3.37
C LEU A 332 -3.36 -26.62 -4.29
N PRO A 333 -4.37 -26.27 -5.10
CA PRO A 333 -4.90 -27.16 -6.13
C PRO A 333 -3.79 -27.57 -7.12
N ARG A 334 -3.93 -28.72 -7.79
CA ARG A 334 -2.95 -29.16 -8.82
C ARG A 334 -2.78 -28.13 -9.93
N ASP A 335 -3.84 -27.40 -10.26
CA ASP A 335 -3.86 -26.39 -11.31
C ASP A 335 -3.84 -24.96 -10.79
N PHE A 336 -3.35 -24.73 -9.56
CA PHE A 336 -3.24 -23.40 -8.96
C PHE A 336 -2.45 -22.40 -9.83
N TYR A 337 -1.50 -22.88 -10.65
CA TYR A 337 -0.73 -22.03 -11.57
C TYR A 337 -1.64 -21.27 -12.55
N LYS A 338 -2.83 -21.79 -12.89
CA LYS A 338 -3.81 -21.12 -13.75
C LYS A 338 -4.32 -19.82 -13.11
N GLU A 339 -4.32 -19.71 -11.78
CA GLU A 339 -4.72 -18.49 -11.07
C GLU A 339 -3.77 -17.32 -11.42
N PHE A 340 -2.51 -17.60 -11.75
CA PHE A 340 -1.49 -16.62 -12.13
C PHE A 340 -1.40 -16.38 -13.65
N LEU A 341 -2.12 -17.16 -14.47
CA LEU A 341 -2.20 -16.96 -15.93
C LEU A 341 -3.38 -16.07 -16.34
N ARG A 342 -4.13 -15.54 -15.37
CA ARG A 342 -5.30 -14.68 -15.61
C ARG A 342 -4.88 -13.31 -16.12
N LEU A 343 -5.78 -12.67 -16.89
CA LEU A 343 -5.50 -11.39 -17.56
C LEU A 343 -4.91 -10.32 -16.63
N PRO A 344 -5.40 -10.10 -15.38
CA PRO A 344 -4.80 -9.09 -14.51
C PRO A 344 -3.32 -9.33 -14.21
N TYR A 345 -2.87 -10.58 -14.07
CA TYR A 345 -1.44 -10.89 -13.89
C TYR A 345 -0.62 -10.69 -15.17
N LEU A 346 -1.20 -10.94 -16.35
CA LEU A 346 -0.56 -10.59 -17.63
C LEU A 346 -0.38 -9.08 -17.75
N ILE A 347 -1.38 -8.28 -17.35
CA ILE A 347 -1.29 -6.83 -17.31
C ILE A 347 -0.25 -6.37 -16.28
N ILE A 348 -0.21 -6.95 -15.08
CA ILE A 348 0.84 -6.66 -14.08
C ILE A 348 2.22 -6.96 -14.65
N THR A 349 2.38 -8.07 -15.38
CA THR A 349 3.65 -8.42 -16.04
C THR A 349 4.05 -7.34 -17.04
N ALA A 350 3.14 -6.93 -17.92
CA ALA A 350 3.39 -5.87 -18.89
C ALA A 350 3.72 -4.52 -18.24
N LEU A 351 2.98 -4.14 -17.18
CA LEU A 351 3.22 -2.91 -16.41
C LEU A 351 4.57 -2.95 -15.69
N THR A 352 4.96 -4.10 -15.13
CA THR A 352 6.25 -4.28 -14.44
C THR A 352 7.42 -4.12 -15.41
N LEU A 353 7.32 -4.74 -16.59
CA LEU A 353 8.31 -4.57 -17.66
C LEU A 353 8.33 -3.13 -18.17
N GLY A 354 7.16 -2.52 -18.36
CA GLY A 354 7.02 -1.12 -18.75
C GLY A 354 7.69 -0.17 -17.74
N ALA A 355 7.49 -0.39 -16.44
CA ALA A 355 8.13 0.38 -15.37
C ALA A 355 9.66 0.20 -15.39
N TYR A 356 10.15 -1.02 -15.61
CA TYR A 356 11.58 -1.28 -15.73
C TYR A 356 12.21 -0.51 -16.91
N PHE A 357 11.60 -0.59 -18.11
CA PHE A 357 12.11 0.12 -19.28
C PHE A 357 11.92 1.64 -19.19
N SER A 358 10.91 2.11 -18.45
CA SER A 358 10.64 3.53 -18.23
C SER A 358 11.44 4.13 -17.07
N HIS A 359 12.24 3.33 -16.35
CA HIS A 359 13.04 3.82 -15.22
C HIS A 359 13.93 5.03 -15.57
N PRO A 360 14.57 5.13 -16.76
CA PRO A 360 15.25 6.36 -17.18
C PRO A 360 14.32 7.57 -17.31
N LEU A 361 13.10 7.39 -17.83
CA LEU A 361 12.10 8.46 -17.97
C LEU A 361 11.60 8.94 -16.62
N LEU A 362 11.38 8.03 -15.67
CA LEU A 362 11.00 8.39 -14.30
C LEU A 362 12.06 9.29 -13.66
N ARG A 363 13.35 8.95 -13.81
CA ARG A 363 14.45 9.80 -13.32
C ARG A 363 14.47 11.19 -13.98
N LEU A 364 14.26 11.25 -15.29
CA LEU A 364 14.21 12.52 -16.02
C LEU A 364 13.03 13.38 -15.56
N GLY A 365 11.83 12.80 -15.46
CA GLY A 365 10.63 13.51 -15.01
C GLY A 365 10.72 13.97 -13.54
N SER A 366 11.30 13.16 -12.65
CA SER A 366 11.54 13.59 -11.26
C SER A 366 12.55 14.74 -11.18
N SER A 367 13.59 14.72 -12.02
CA SER A 367 14.62 15.76 -12.00
C SER A 367 14.11 17.14 -12.44
N SER A 368 13.07 17.23 -13.27
CA SER A 368 12.49 18.51 -13.68
C SER A 368 11.68 19.21 -12.59
N LEU A 369 11.33 18.49 -11.51
CA LEU A 369 10.61 19.06 -10.37
C LEU A 369 11.55 19.74 -9.37
N HIS A 370 12.85 19.41 -9.40
CA HIS A 370 13.87 19.92 -8.47
C HIS A 370 13.54 19.73 -6.99
N TRP A 371 12.71 18.72 -6.68
CA TRP A 371 12.35 18.34 -5.32
C TRP A 371 13.40 17.49 -4.66
#